data_AF-W6RBM8-F1
#
_entry.id   AF-W6RBM8-F1
#
_cell.length_a   1.000
_cell.length_b   1.000
_cell.length_c   1.000
_cell.angle_alpha   90.00
_cell.angle_beta   90.00
_cell.angle_gamma   90.00
#
_symmetry.space_group_name_H-M   'P 1'
#
loop_
_entity.id
_entity.type
_entity.pdbx_description
1 polymer ?
#
loop_
_entity_poly.entity_id
_entity_poly.type
_entity_poly.pdbx_seq_one_letter_code
_entity_poly.pdbx_strand_id
1 'polypeptide(L)'
;MTPSPYLNDPKVYIDTDTFIDLINKKTRCLICCEALESKVVNREHVLPKWILRKYDLYDKEITVPHEYHGRRYDRHTFPCCKDCNSLLGRKLEQPVRRLTEGGYAKRLRHLDDDGHRLLFPGFPGCS
;
A
#
# COMPACT_ATOMS: atom_id res chain seq x y z
N MET A 1 -27.99 10.67 -3.25
CA MET A 1 -26.53 10.58 -3.00
C MET A 1 -25.83 11.17 -4.22
N THR A 2 -25.11 12.27 -4.05
CA THR A 2 -24.34 12.90 -5.13
C THR A 2 -23.06 12.10 -5.38
N PRO A 3 -22.68 11.80 -6.64
CA PRO A 3 -21.45 11.06 -6.93
C PRO A 3 -20.21 11.88 -6.55
N SER A 4 -19.18 11.21 -6.04
CA SER A 4 -17.90 11.83 -5.74
C SER A 4 -17.23 12.33 -7.03
N PRO A 5 -16.77 13.59 -7.09
CA PRO A 5 -16.18 14.20 -8.30
C PRO A 5 -14.80 13.64 -8.68
N TYR A 6 -14.27 12.68 -7.93
CA TYR A 6 -12.96 12.07 -8.17
C TYR A 6 -13.01 10.74 -8.95
N LEU A 7 -14.19 10.35 -9.44
CA LEU A 7 -14.46 8.99 -9.91
C LEU A 7 -14.84 8.93 -11.40
N ASN A 8 -13.96 9.43 -12.26
CA ASN A 8 -14.04 9.06 -13.68
C ASN A 8 -13.39 7.68 -13.88
N ASP A 9 -14.21 6.67 -13.57
CA ASP A 9 -14.18 5.24 -13.93
C ASP A 9 -12.90 4.39 -13.72
N PRO A 10 -12.59 4.06 -12.46
CA PRO A 10 -12.10 2.73 -12.09
C PRO A 10 -13.18 1.97 -11.31
N LYS A 11 -13.31 0.65 -11.53
CA LYS A 11 -14.18 -0.22 -10.74
C LYS A 11 -13.83 -0.09 -9.25
N VAL A 12 -14.68 0.60 -8.50
CA VAL A 12 -14.50 0.83 -7.05
C VAL A 12 -14.91 -0.39 -6.21
N TYR A 13 -15.59 -1.35 -6.84
CA TYR A 13 -16.00 -2.59 -6.21
C TYR A 13 -15.66 -3.80 -7.09
N ILE A 14 -15.12 -4.83 -6.46
CA ILE A 14 -15.00 -6.19 -6.98
C ILE A 14 -15.60 -7.11 -5.93
N ASP A 15 -16.35 -8.12 -6.36
CA ASP A 15 -16.87 -9.15 -5.46
C ASP A 15 -15.74 -10.06 -4.95
N THR A 16 -16.02 -10.77 -3.87
CA THR A 16 -15.05 -11.62 -3.17
C THR A 16 -14.47 -12.71 -4.06
N ASP A 17 -15.30 -13.34 -4.90
CA ASP A 17 -14.87 -14.43 -5.76
C ASP A 17 -13.94 -13.91 -6.85
N THR A 18 -14.30 -12.78 -7.47
CA THR A 18 -13.44 -12.06 -8.40
C THR A 18 -12.13 -11.66 -7.73
N PHE A 19 -12.14 -11.15 -6.49
CA PHE A 19 -10.92 -10.81 -5.77
C PHE A 19 -10.03 -12.02 -5.51
N ILE A 20 -10.59 -13.13 -5.04
CA ILE A 20 -9.85 -14.38 -4.80
C ILE A 20 -9.23 -14.89 -6.10
N ASP A 21 -9.98 -14.87 -7.19
CA ASP A 21 -9.50 -15.27 -8.51
C ASP A 21 -8.38 -14.36 -9.02
N LEU A 22 -8.51 -13.04 -8.84
CA LEU A 22 -7.49 -12.07 -9.20
C LEU A 22 -6.17 -12.33 -8.46
N ILE A 23 -6.24 -12.60 -7.16
CA ILE A 23 -5.07 -12.87 -6.32
C ILE A 23 -4.45 -14.23 -6.63
N ASN A 24 -5.26 -15.26 -6.87
CA ASN A 24 -4.78 -16.62 -7.14
C ASN A 24 -4.19 -16.75 -8.54
N LYS A 25 -4.89 -16.27 -9.57
CA LYS A 25 -4.48 -16.41 -10.98
C LYS A 25 -3.37 -15.42 -11.35
N LYS A 26 -3.35 -14.24 -10.73
CA LYS A 26 -2.37 -13.16 -10.99
C LYS A 26 -2.27 -12.73 -12.46
N THR A 27 -3.34 -12.92 -13.24
CA THR A 27 -3.41 -12.59 -14.68
C THR A 27 -3.90 -11.16 -14.94
N ARG A 28 -4.29 -10.43 -13.89
CA ARG A 28 -4.87 -9.08 -13.97
C ARG A 28 -4.23 -8.17 -12.93
N CYS A 29 -4.21 -6.86 -13.21
CA CYS A 29 -3.73 -5.86 -12.27
C CYS A 29 -4.72 -5.70 -11.11
N LEU A 30 -4.23 -5.72 -9.86
CA LEU A 30 -5.09 -5.57 -8.68
C LEU A 30 -5.76 -4.19 -8.60
N ILE A 31 -5.14 -3.16 -9.17
CA ILE A 31 -5.61 -1.77 -9.04
C ILE A 31 -6.63 -1.41 -10.12
N CYS A 32 -6.34 -1.71 -11.40
CA CYS A 32 -7.25 -1.38 -12.51
C CYS A 32 -8.06 -2.58 -13.06
N CYS A 33 -7.82 -3.80 -12.55
CA CYS A 33 -8.49 -5.04 -12.97
C CYS A 33 -8.31 -5.47 -14.44
N GLU A 34 -7.52 -4.73 -15.23
CA GLU A 34 -7.19 -5.10 -16.61
C GLU A 34 -6.24 -6.29 -16.68
N ALA A 35 -6.32 -7.04 -17.79
CA ALA A 35 -5.42 -8.15 -18.07
C ALA A 35 -3.96 -7.68 -18.15
N LEU A 36 -3.05 -8.47 -17.55
CA LEU A 36 -1.62 -8.21 -17.56
C LEU A 36 -0.94 -8.73 -18.83
N GLU A 37 -1.57 -9.64 -19.57
CA GLU A 37 -1.07 -10.18 -20.84
C GLU A 37 -0.82 -9.08 -21.89
N SER A 38 -1.59 -8.00 -21.84
CA SER A 38 -1.47 -6.84 -22.72
C SER A 38 -0.63 -5.69 -22.14
N LYS A 39 0.00 -5.87 -20.96
CA LYS A 39 0.72 -4.80 -20.25
C LYS A 39 2.12 -5.19 -19.79
N VAL A 40 2.98 -4.19 -19.63
CA VAL A 40 4.25 -4.37 -18.91
C VAL A 40 3.93 -4.62 -17.43
N VAL A 41 4.19 -5.84 -16.99
CA VAL A 41 3.93 -6.27 -15.62
C VAL A 41 5.04 -5.80 -14.69
N ASN A 42 4.66 -5.16 -13.59
CA ASN A 42 5.57 -4.92 -12.48
C ASN A 42 5.06 -5.68 -11.25
N ARG A 43 5.99 -6.15 -10.43
CA ARG A 43 5.62 -6.73 -9.13
C ARG A 43 5.68 -5.62 -8.11
N GLU A 44 4.52 -5.16 -7.67
CA GLU A 44 4.47 -4.15 -6.61
C GLU A 44 4.64 -4.84 -5.26
N HIS A 45 5.50 -4.29 -4.41
CA HIS A 45 5.71 -4.82 -3.07
C HIS A 45 4.54 -4.42 -2.16
N VAL A 46 4.16 -5.31 -1.25
CA VAL A 46 3.09 -5.03 -0.26
C VAL A 46 3.48 -3.84 0.63
N LEU A 47 4.74 -3.76 1.06
CA LEU A 47 5.30 -2.55 1.65
C LEU A 47 6.19 -1.81 0.63
N PRO A 48 6.08 -0.48 0.54
CA PRO A 48 6.95 0.36 -0.29
C PRO A 48 8.44 0.07 -0.08
N LYS A 49 9.22 0.03 -1.18
CA LYS A 49 10.67 -0.27 -1.13
C LYS A 49 11.45 0.65 -0.19
N TRP A 50 11.02 1.90 -0.03
CA TRP A 50 11.70 2.85 0.86
C TRP A 50 11.55 2.45 2.35
N ILE A 51 10.43 1.85 2.76
CA ILE A 51 10.24 1.29 4.10
C ILE A 51 11.16 0.08 4.27
N LEU A 52 11.17 -0.82 3.29
CA LEU A 52 12.02 -2.01 3.32
C LEU A 52 13.50 -1.67 3.45
N ARG A 53 13.96 -0.64 2.73
CA ARG A 53 15.34 -0.16 2.84
C ARG A 53 15.61 0.53 4.17
N LYS A 54 14.68 1.35 4.66
CA LYS A 54 14.84 2.11 5.90
C LYS A 54 15.02 1.20 7.12
N TYR A 55 14.32 0.08 7.14
CA TYR A 55 14.33 -0.87 8.25
C TYR A 55 15.12 -2.16 7.96
N ASP A 56 15.88 -2.20 6.87
CA ASP A 56 16.64 -3.38 6.44
C ASP A 56 15.78 -4.66 6.40
N LEU A 57 14.59 -4.59 5.80
CA LEU A 57 13.63 -5.71 5.78
C LEU A 57 13.65 -6.50 4.46
N TYR A 58 14.39 -6.05 3.45
CA TYR A 58 14.24 -6.53 2.07
C TYR A 58 14.46 -8.06 1.94
N ASP A 59 15.51 -8.58 2.57
CA ASP A 59 15.89 -9.99 2.55
C ASP A 59 15.56 -10.73 3.84
N LYS A 60 14.93 -10.06 4.82
CA LYS A 60 14.55 -10.69 6.08
C LYS A 60 13.40 -11.65 5.87
N GLU A 61 13.46 -12.74 6.60
CA GLU A 61 12.35 -13.67 6.70
C GLU A 61 11.34 -13.17 7.72
N ILE A 62 10.07 -13.19 7.34
CA ILE A 62 8.97 -12.91 8.25
C ILE A 62 8.14 -14.16 8.48
N THR A 63 7.58 -14.25 9.67
CA THR A 63 6.53 -15.22 9.98
C THR A 63 5.21 -14.46 9.95
N VAL A 64 4.33 -14.84 9.03
CA VAL A 64 2.96 -14.33 8.95
C VAL A 64 2.04 -15.37 9.60
N PRO A 65 1.00 -14.96 10.36
CA PRO A 65 0.02 -15.89 10.93
C PRO A 65 -0.59 -16.81 9.86
N HIS A 66 -0.93 -18.04 10.25
CA HIS A 66 -1.49 -19.10 9.37
C HIS A 66 -0.47 -19.71 8.38
N GLU A 67 0.63 -20.27 8.92
CA GLU A 67 1.57 -21.19 8.24
C GLU A 67 2.50 -20.60 7.16
N TYR A 68 2.61 -19.27 7.08
CA TYR A 68 3.62 -18.62 6.24
C TYR A 68 4.90 -18.33 7.04
N HIS A 69 5.69 -19.37 7.28
CA HIS A 69 6.99 -19.29 7.96
C HIS A 69 8.16 -19.13 6.97
N GLY A 70 9.20 -18.39 7.37
CA GLY A 70 10.49 -18.36 6.67
C GLY A 70 10.45 -17.75 5.26
N ARG A 71 9.46 -16.92 4.92
CA ARG A 71 9.42 -16.25 3.61
C ARG A 71 10.12 -14.90 3.67
N ARG A 72 11.03 -14.69 2.72
CA ARG A 72 11.68 -13.39 2.51
C ARG A 72 10.70 -12.31 2.12
N TYR A 73 10.87 -11.12 2.67
CA TYR A 73 9.95 -10.02 2.44
C TYR A 73 9.86 -9.59 0.97
N ASP A 74 10.98 -9.58 0.26
CA ASP A 74 11.05 -9.21 -1.16
C ASP A 74 10.11 -10.02 -2.06
N ARG A 75 9.68 -11.21 -1.63
CA ARG A 75 8.73 -12.07 -2.36
C ARG A 75 7.27 -11.71 -2.12
N HIS A 76 6.96 -10.90 -1.10
CA HIS A 76 5.60 -10.41 -0.84
C HIS A 76 5.25 -9.28 -1.80
N THR A 77 4.74 -9.69 -2.97
CA THR A 77 4.36 -8.81 -4.07
C THR A 77 2.95 -9.15 -4.56
N PHE A 78 2.28 -8.17 -5.15
CA PHE A 78 0.98 -8.35 -5.81
C PHE A 78 1.06 -7.96 -7.30
N PRO A 79 0.18 -8.52 -8.15
CA PRO A 79 0.18 -8.21 -9.58
C PRO A 79 -0.26 -6.76 -9.85
N CYS A 80 0.61 -5.97 -10.48
CA CYS A 80 0.34 -4.56 -10.79
C CYS A 80 0.87 -4.19 -12.19
N CYS A 81 0.11 -3.44 -12.98
CA CYS A 81 0.64 -2.91 -14.23
C CYS A 81 1.58 -1.72 -13.94
N LYS A 82 2.53 -1.47 -14.84
CA LYS A 82 3.51 -0.37 -14.68
C LYS A 82 2.86 0.99 -14.45
N ASP A 83 1.74 1.28 -15.10
CA ASP A 83 1.05 2.57 -14.99
C ASP A 83 0.45 2.77 -13.60
N CYS A 84 -0.26 1.76 -13.09
CA CYS A 84 -0.80 1.77 -11.73
C CYS A 84 0.32 1.83 -10.68
N ASN A 85 1.40 1.05 -10.85
CA ASN A 85 2.56 1.07 -9.96
C ASN A 85 3.20 2.47 -9.89
N SER A 86 3.34 3.11 -11.05
CA SER A 86 3.91 4.47 -11.14
C SER A 86 2.97 5.53 -10.56
N LEU A 87 1.65 5.34 -10.71
CA LEU A 87 0.63 6.18 -10.11
C LEU A 87 0.67 6.08 -8.58
N LEU A 88 0.69 4.87 -8.02
CA LEU A 88 0.80 4.62 -6.58
C LEU A 88 2.07 5.27 -6.01
N GLY A 89 3.22 5.06 -6.67
CA GLY A 89 4.48 5.70 -6.27
C GLY A 89 4.38 7.22 -6.19
N ARG A 90 3.82 7.87 -7.23
CA ARG A 90 3.70 9.35 -7.29
C ARG A 90 2.66 9.92 -6.35
N LYS A 91 1.47 9.28 -6.25
CA LYS A 91 0.30 9.83 -5.55
C LYS A 91 0.20 9.39 -4.10
N LEU A 92 0.79 8.26 -3.73
CA LEU A 92 0.71 7.72 -2.37
C LEU A 92 2.08 7.62 -1.71
N GLU A 93 3.01 6.84 -2.29
CA GLU A 93 4.26 6.53 -1.60
C GLU A 93 5.12 7.76 -1.36
N GLN A 94 5.32 8.60 -2.38
CA GLN A 94 6.15 9.81 -2.28
C GLN A 94 5.60 10.83 -1.27
N PRO A 95 4.29 11.19 -1.28
CA PRO A 95 3.71 12.01 -0.23
C PRO A 95 3.88 11.42 1.17
N VAL A 96 3.55 10.14 1.37
CA VAL A 96 3.65 9.48 2.68
C VAL A 96 5.11 9.46 3.17
N ARG A 97 6.06 9.17 2.29
CA ARG A 97 7.49 9.23 2.59
C ARG A 97 7.92 10.63 3.06
N ARG A 98 7.54 11.68 2.32
CA ARG A 98 7.88 13.07 2.67
C ARG A 98 7.30 13.52 4.01
N LEU A 99 6.11 13.01 4.36
CA LEU A 99 5.45 13.24 5.65
C LEU A 99 6.18 12.49 6.77
N THR A 100 6.60 11.25 6.54
CA THR A 100 7.17 10.39 7.58
C THR A 100 8.66 10.61 7.85
N GLU A 101 9.44 11.08 6.87
CA GLU A 101 10.87 11.38 7.04
C GLU A 101 11.15 12.67 7.84
N GLY A 102 10.21 13.62 7.88
CA GLY A 102 10.42 14.91 8.55
C GLY A 102 10.25 14.93 10.08
N GLY A 103 10.14 13.77 10.72
CA GLY A 103 9.88 13.66 12.16
C GLY A 103 8.48 14.11 12.59
N TYR A 104 8.23 14.06 13.89
CA TYR A 104 6.91 14.36 14.48
C TYR A 104 6.45 15.79 14.18
N ALA A 105 7.32 16.78 14.35
CA ALA A 105 6.99 18.19 14.15
C ALA A 105 6.54 18.56 12.71
N LYS A 106 7.07 17.88 11.68
CA LYS A 106 6.62 18.09 10.29
C LYS A 106 5.28 17.42 10.02
N ARG A 107 5.03 16.26 10.63
CA ARG A 107 3.71 15.59 10.58
C ARG A 107 2.62 16.42 11.25
N LEU A 108 2.97 17.11 12.34
CA LEU A 108 2.02 17.99 13.05
C LEU A 108 1.38 19.05 12.17
N ARG A 109 2.11 19.56 11.17
CA ARG A 109 1.64 20.62 10.27
C ARG A 109 0.59 20.16 9.25
N HIS A 110 0.36 18.85 9.14
CA HIS A 110 -0.52 18.25 8.14
C HIS A 110 -1.71 17.51 8.75
N LEU A 111 -1.87 17.59 10.07
CA LEU A 111 -2.96 16.97 10.82
C LEU A 111 -3.62 18.08 11.64
N ASP A 112 -4.93 18.10 11.66
CA ASP A 112 -5.71 18.89 12.61
C ASP A 112 -5.67 18.26 14.00
N ASP A 113 -6.23 18.96 14.99
CA ASP A 113 -6.24 18.53 16.38
C ASP A 113 -6.93 17.17 16.57
N ASP A 114 -7.98 16.90 15.79
CA ASP A 114 -8.67 15.61 15.79
C ASP A 114 -7.79 14.50 15.20
N GLY A 115 -7.11 14.77 14.09
CA GLY A 115 -6.14 13.86 13.47
C GLY A 115 -4.96 13.54 14.39
N HIS A 116 -4.52 14.50 15.21
CA HIS A 116 -3.53 14.27 16.27
C HIS A 116 -4.02 13.27 17.29
N ARG A 117 -5.23 13.50 17.78
CA ARG A 117 -5.80 12.70 18.87
C ARG A 117 -6.10 11.26 18.45
N LEU A 118 -6.46 11.05 17.19
CA LEU A 118 -6.74 9.73 16.62
C LEU A 118 -5.48 8.92 16.31
N LEU A 119 -4.44 9.56 15.76
CA LEU A 119 -3.22 8.86 15.34
C LEU A 119 -2.19 8.72 16.47
N PHE A 120 -2.21 9.65 17.43
CA PHE A 120 -1.34 9.65 18.60
C PHE A 120 -2.16 9.87 19.86
N PRO A 121 -3.09 8.95 20.20
CA PRO A 121 -3.75 9.02 21.49
C PRO A 121 -2.64 8.94 22.54
N GLY A 122 -2.43 10.02 23.29
CA GLY A 122 -1.42 10.06 24.34
C GLY A 122 -1.65 8.87 25.26
N PHE A 123 -0.64 8.01 25.40
CA PHE A 123 -0.68 6.98 26.44
C PHE A 123 -0.76 7.70 27.79
N PRO A 124 -1.85 7.54 28.56
CA PRO A 124 -1.86 8.05 29.91
C PRO A 124 -0.93 7.16 30.75
N GLY A 125 0.27 7.65 31.08
CA GLY A 125 1.09 7.03 32.13
C GLY A 125 2.53 6.64 31.78
N CYS A 126 3.32 7.53 31.18
CA CYS A 126 4.78 7.47 31.31
C CYS A 126 5.30 8.85 31.68
N SER A 127 5.27 9.12 32.98
CA SER A 127 6.05 10.13 33.70
C SER A 127 7.07 9.42 34.57
#